data_AF-A0A951KV60-F1
#
_entry.id   AF-A0A951KV60-F1
#
_cell.length_a   1.000
_cell.length_b   1.000
_cell.length_c   1.000
_cell.angle_alpha   90.00
_cell.angle_beta   90.00
_cell.angle_gamma   90.00
#
_symmetry.space_group_name_H-M   'P 1'
#
loop_
_entity.id
_entity.type
_entity.pdbx_description
1 polymer ?
#
loop_
_entity_poly.entity_id
_entity_poly.type
_entity_poly.pdbx_seq_one_letter_code
_entity_poly.pdbx_strand_id
1 'polypeptide(L)'
;MPADEEKRAIHRLLVERVLTGPGRAPADQRARAFNNAELPGPLRALVDKVATRSAQVTDADFAAALEAGFTDDELFELVICAAVGESTRLYETGLTALAEAGDDTEAG
;
A
#
# COMPACT_ATOMS: atom_id res chain seq x y z
N MET A 1 12.37 -22.12 -7.32
CA MET A 1 12.23 -21.72 -8.74
C MET A 1 12.81 -20.32 -8.93
N PRO A 2 13.73 -20.12 -9.90
CA PRO A 2 14.43 -18.83 -10.09
C PRO A 2 13.49 -17.64 -10.36
N ALA A 3 12.38 -17.87 -11.07
CA ALA A 3 11.42 -16.83 -11.44
C ALA A 3 10.68 -16.21 -10.23
N ASP A 4 10.47 -16.97 -9.14
CA ASP A 4 9.80 -16.44 -7.95
C ASP A 4 10.74 -15.57 -7.12
N GLU A 5 12.04 -15.86 -7.16
CA GLU A 5 13.06 -15.03 -6.53
C GLU A 5 13.23 -13.70 -7.26
N GLU A 6 13.18 -13.71 -8.58
CA GLU A 6 13.15 -12.50 -9.42
C GLU A 6 11.93 -11.62 -9.12
N LYS A 7 10.72 -12.21 -9.08
CA LYS A 7 9.49 -11.47 -8.71
C LYS A 7 9.59 -10.82 -7.33
N ARG A 8 10.13 -11.55 -6.34
CA ARG A 8 10.37 -11.01 -4.99
C ARG A 8 11.38 -9.87 -5.00
N ALA A 9 12.43 -9.96 -5.81
CA ALA A 9 13.41 -8.87 -5.94
C ALA A 9 12.78 -7.62 -6.56
N ILE A 10 11.99 -7.77 -7.62
CA ILE A 10 11.27 -6.66 -8.26
C ILE A 10 10.26 -6.03 -7.30
N HIS A 11 9.51 -6.83 -6.55
CA HIS A 11 8.58 -6.33 -5.53
C HIS A 11 9.29 -5.51 -4.45
N ARG A 12 10.43 -5.98 -3.91
CA ARG A 12 11.23 -5.21 -2.95
C ARG A 12 11.70 -3.88 -3.53
N LEU A 13 12.18 -3.86 -4.77
CA LEU A 13 12.61 -2.64 -5.45
C LEU A 13 11.44 -1.66 -5.64
N LEU A 14 10.24 -2.17 -5.98
CA LEU A 14 9.03 -1.36 -6.08
C LEU A 14 8.69 -0.72 -4.72
N VAL A 15 8.66 -1.52 -3.64
CA VAL A 15 8.36 -1.03 -2.28
C VAL A 15 9.36 0.04 -1.86
N GLU A 16 10.65 -0.21 -2.05
CA GLU A 16 11.70 0.78 -1.78
C GLU A 16 11.47 2.07 -2.58
N ARG A 17 11.24 1.96 -3.89
CA ARG A 17 11.02 3.12 -4.77
C ARG A 17 9.83 3.96 -4.32
N VAL A 18 8.72 3.33 -3.96
CA VAL A 18 7.48 4.01 -3.54
C VAL A 18 7.66 4.69 -2.18
N LEU A 19 8.44 4.12 -1.27
CA LEU A 19 8.65 4.66 0.08
C LEU A 19 9.75 5.72 0.18
N THR A 20 10.85 5.55 -0.55
CA THR A 20 12.07 6.37 -0.38
C THR A 20 12.45 7.17 -1.63
N GLY A 21 11.78 6.92 -2.76
CA GLY A 21 12.01 7.66 -4.00
C GLY A 21 11.76 9.16 -3.91
N PRO A 22 12.20 9.96 -4.91
CA PRO A 22 11.81 11.35 -5.00
C PRO A 22 10.30 11.42 -5.21
N GLY A 23 9.68 12.35 -4.50
CA GLY A 23 8.25 12.61 -4.50
C GLY A 23 7.98 13.93 -3.79
N ARG A 24 6.75 14.44 -3.94
CA ARG A 24 6.25 15.62 -3.23
C ARG A 24 5.81 15.27 -1.82
N ALA A 25 5.24 14.08 -1.61
CA ALA A 25 4.77 13.63 -0.32
C ALA A 25 5.96 13.32 0.62
N PRO A 26 5.94 13.82 1.87
CA PRO A 26 6.92 13.46 2.88
C PRO A 26 7.06 11.93 3.03
N ALA A 27 8.29 11.44 3.16
CA ALA A 27 8.57 10.02 3.23
C ALA A 27 7.88 9.33 4.44
N ASP A 28 7.70 10.04 5.55
CA ASP A 28 6.98 9.53 6.72
C ASP A 28 5.48 9.36 6.43
N GLN A 29 4.87 10.27 5.67
CA GLN A 29 3.47 10.13 5.26
C GLN A 29 3.29 8.99 4.26
N ARG A 30 4.23 8.81 3.32
CA ARG A 30 4.27 7.65 2.41
C ARG A 30 4.38 6.34 3.16
N ALA A 31 5.26 6.26 4.16
CA ALA A 31 5.38 5.09 5.03
C ALA A 31 4.11 4.83 5.84
N ARG A 32 3.46 5.87 6.38
CA ARG A 32 2.19 5.73 7.09
C ARG A 32 1.07 5.26 6.18
N ALA A 33 0.97 5.81 4.96
CA ALA A 33 -0.01 5.40 3.97
C ALA A 33 0.18 3.94 3.55
N PHE A 34 1.42 3.55 3.27
CA PHE A 34 1.79 2.16 2.97
C PHE A 34 1.35 1.20 4.08
N ASN A 35 1.59 1.56 5.34
CA ASN A 35 1.22 0.71 6.47
C ASN A 35 -0.27 0.84 6.89
N ASN A 36 -1.08 1.62 6.18
CA ASN A 36 -2.41 2.06 6.61
C ASN A 36 -2.44 2.53 8.09
N ALA A 37 -1.37 3.23 8.50
CA ALA A 37 -1.17 3.71 9.85
C ALA A 37 -1.87 5.06 10.08
N GLU A 38 -1.75 5.62 11.29
CA GLU A 38 -2.37 6.90 11.61
C GLU A 38 -1.81 8.03 10.74
N LEU A 39 -2.74 8.75 10.11
CA LEU A 39 -2.53 9.90 9.23
C LEU A 39 -3.48 11.03 9.65
N PRO A 40 -3.16 12.30 9.31
CA PRO A 40 -4.01 13.43 9.66
C PRO A 40 -5.40 13.36 8.98
N GLY A 41 -6.45 13.58 9.78
CA GLY A 41 -7.81 13.95 9.36
C GLY A 41 -8.29 13.36 8.02
N PRO A 42 -8.61 14.20 7.01
CA PRO A 42 -9.16 13.75 5.72
C PRO A 42 -8.30 12.73 4.98
N LEU A 43 -6.97 12.79 5.16
CA LEU A 43 -6.04 11.88 4.49
C LEU A 43 -6.21 10.43 4.98
N ARG A 44 -6.54 10.23 6.27
CA ARG A 44 -6.82 8.91 6.83
C ARG A 44 -8.03 8.25 6.17
N ALA A 45 -9.09 9.01 5.91
CA ALA A 45 -10.31 8.46 5.31
C ALA A 45 -10.06 8.01 3.85
N LEU A 46 -9.36 8.83 3.06
CA LEU A 46 -8.98 8.48 1.70
C LEU A 46 -8.05 7.26 1.68
N VAL A 47 -6.97 7.26 2.47
CA VAL A 47 -5.99 6.16 2.52
C VAL A 47 -6.61 4.86 3.00
N ASP A 48 -7.46 4.90 4.04
CA ASP A 48 -8.13 3.69 4.54
C ASP A 48 -9.08 3.11 3.49
N LYS A 49 -9.82 3.95 2.76
CA LYS A 49 -10.64 3.49 1.64
C LYS A 49 -9.81 2.89 0.53
N VAL A 50 -8.71 3.53 0.12
CA VAL A 50 -7.81 2.97 -0.89
C VAL A 50 -7.28 1.60 -0.47
N ALA A 51 -6.85 1.45 0.79
CA ALA A 51 -6.32 0.20 1.30
C ALA A 51 -7.39 -0.88 1.45
N THR A 52 -8.59 -0.57 1.95
CA THR A 52 -9.54 -1.61 2.38
C THR A 52 -10.76 -1.76 1.46
N ARG A 53 -11.14 -0.70 0.75
CA ARG A 53 -12.44 -0.53 0.08
C ARG A 53 -12.33 0.39 -1.14
N SER A 54 -11.34 0.15 -2.01
CA SER A 54 -10.94 1.09 -3.07
C SER A 54 -12.09 1.47 -4.04
N ALA A 55 -13.04 0.56 -4.26
CA ALA A 55 -14.24 0.82 -5.06
C ALA A 55 -15.21 1.87 -4.46
N GLN A 56 -15.00 2.27 -3.20
CA GLN A 56 -15.80 3.27 -2.48
C GLN A 56 -15.10 4.64 -2.38
N VAL A 57 -13.94 4.80 -3.03
CA VAL A 57 -13.27 6.10 -3.13
C VAL A 57 -14.11 7.01 -4.04
N THR A 58 -14.31 8.24 -3.61
CA THR A 58 -15.12 9.26 -4.29
C THR A 58 -14.37 10.57 -4.43
N ASP A 59 -14.84 11.45 -5.31
CA ASP A 59 -14.27 12.80 -5.48
C ASP A 59 -14.30 13.61 -4.16
N ALA A 60 -15.27 13.37 -3.29
CA ALA A 60 -15.37 14.03 -1.99
C ALA A 60 -14.20 13.67 -1.05
N ASP A 61 -13.63 12.47 -1.18
CA ASP A 61 -12.48 12.04 -0.39
C ASP A 61 -11.22 12.82 -0.78
N PHE A 62 -11.07 13.12 -2.08
CA PHE A 62 -9.99 13.97 -2.59
C PHE A 62 -10.22 15.44 -2.23
N ALA A 63 -11.44 15.95 -2.42
CA ALA A 63 -11.78 17.34 -2.12
C ALA A 63 -11.45 17.71 -0.66
N ALA A 64 -11.81 16.85 0.29
CA ALA A 64 -11.51 17.08 1.71
C ALA A 64 -10.00 17.12 2.01
N ALA A 65 -9.18 16.34 1.29
CA ALA A 65 -7.74 16.36 1.45
C ALA A 65 -7.10 17.59 0.77
N LEU A 66 -7.60 18.00 -0.40
CA LEU A 66 -7.19 19.24 -1.06
C LEU A 66 -7.51 20.47 -0.19
N GLU A 67 -8.71 20.52 0.43
CA GLU A 67 -9.09 21.58 1.37
C GLU A 67 -8.20 21.62 2.63
N ALA A 68 -7.62 20.48 3.01
CA ALA A 68 -6.65 20.39 4.10
C ALA A 68 -5.22 20.82 3.70
N GLY A 69 -5.01 21.24 2.44
CA GLY A 69 -3.75 21.80 1.95
C GLY A 69 -2.82 20.82 1.27
N PHE A 70 -3.26 19.59 1.00
CA PHE A 70 -2.49 18.64 0.19
C PHE A 70 -2.60 18.98 -1.30
N THR A 71 -1.55 18.67 -2.05
CA THR A 71 -1.50 18.83 -3.51
C THR A 71 -1.93 17.54 -4.22
N ASP A 72 -2.37 17.65 -5.47
CA ASP A 72 -2.72 16.48 -6.29
C ASP A 72 -1.56 15.48 -6.41
N ASP A 73 -0.32 15.99 -6.58
CA ASP A 73 0.89 15.16 -6.64
C ASP A 73 1.10 14.36 -5.34
N GLU A 74 0.94 15.00 -4.17
CA GLU A 74 1.05 14.32 -2.88
C GLU A 74 -0.06 13.27 -2.72
N LEU A 75 -1.30 13.59 -3.08
CA LEU A 75 -2.41 12.65 -2.98
C LEU A 75 -2.22 11.44 -3.90
N PHE A 76 -1.77 11.67 -5.14
CA PHE A 76 -1.42 10.58 -6.06
C PHE A 76 -0.37 9.65 -5.44
N GLU A 77 0.73 10.20 -4.90
CA GLU A 77 1.79 9.42 -4.28
C GLU A 77 1.29 8.61 -3.07
N LEU A 78 0.45 9.21 -2.22
CA LEU A 78 -0.09 8.57 -1.01
C LEU A 78 -1.10 7.47 -1.34
N VAL A 79 -1.93 7.65 -2.38
CA VAL A 79 -2.83 6.62 -2.92
C VAL A 79 -2.01 5.42 -3.42
N ILE A 80 -0.93 5.66 -4.18
CA ILE A 80 -0.04 4.58 -4.65
C ILE A 80 0.60 3.86 -3.45
N CYS A 81 1.10 4.59 -2.45
CA CYS A 81 1.66 3.98 -1.24
C CYS A 81 0.65 3.06 -0.54
N ALA A 82 -0.58 3.55 -0.33
CA ALA A 82 -1.65 2.78 0.30
C ALA A 82 -2.02 1.50 -0.46
N ALA A 83 -2.19 1.60 -1.78
CA ALA A 83 -2.55 0.47 -2.63
C ALA A 83 -1.42 -0.59 -2.71
N VAL A 84 -0.16 -0.15 -2.86
CA VAL A 84 1.00 -1.05 -2.88
C VAL A 84 1.20 -1.70 -1.52
N GLY A 85 1.00 -0.96 -0.43
CA GLY A 85 1.07 -1.48 0.92
C GLY A 85 0.04 -2.57 1.20
N GLU A 86 -1.22 -2.35 0.82
CA GLU A 86 -2.25 -3.39 0.94
C GLU A 86 -1.93 -4.61 0.08
N SER A 87 -1.60 -4.39 -1.19
CA SER A 87 -1.26 -5.48 -2.11
C SER A 87 -0.10 -6.33 -1.59
N THR A 88 0.87 -5.69 -0.91
CA THR A 88 2.00 -6.38 -0.26
C THR A 88 1.53 -7.27 0.88
N ARG A 89 0.67 -6.76 1.78
CA ARG A 89 0.12 -7.56 2.89
C ARG A 89 -0.71 -8.74 2.39
N LEU A 90 -1.55 -8.53 1.37
CA LEU A 90 -2.35 -9.59 0.76
C LEU A 90 -1.47 -10.66 0.12
N TYR A 91 -0.40 -10.24 -0.57
CA TYR A 91 0.58 -11.15 -1.16
C TYR A 91 1.30 -12.01 -0.12
N GLU A 92 1.84 -11.39 0.94
CA GLU A 92 2.54 -12.09 2.03
C GLU A 92 1.61 -13.04 2.80
N THR A 93 0.38 -12.60 3.08
CA THR A 93 -0.64 -13.42 3.75
C THR A 93 -1.01 -14.62 2.88
N GLY A 94 -1.21 -14.41 1.57
CA GLY A 94 -1.52 -15.48 0.63
C GLY A 94 -0.40 -16.52 0.51
N LEU A 95 0.86 -16.06 0.48
CA LEU A 95 2.01 -16.97 0.48
C LEU A 95 2.13 -17.79 1.77
N THR A 96 1.85 -17.16 2.92
CA THR A 96 1.87 -17.86 4.22
C THR A 96 0.80 -18.94 4.25
N ALA A 97 -0.43 -18.62 3.84
CA ALA A 97 -1.53 -19.58 3.77
C ALA A 97 -1.23 -20.76 2.81
N LEU A 98 -0.55 -20.49 1.68
CA LEU A 98 -0.10 -21.54 0.76
C LEU A 98 0.96 -22.46 1.37
N ALA A 99 1.89 -21.92 2.15
CA ALA A 99 2.93 -22.71 2.83
C ALA A 99 2.30 -23.62 3.90
N GLU A 100 1.42 -23.06 4.74
CA GLU A 100 0.70 -23.81 5.78
C GLU A 100 -0.11 -24.98 5.19
N ALA A 101 -0.84 -24.75 4.10
CA ALA A 101 -1.60 -25.81 3.43
C ALA A 101 -0.73 -26.88 2.75
N GLY A 102 0.48 -26.51 2.31
CA GLY A 102 1.45 -27.42 1.71
C GLY A 102 2.03 -28.38 2.74
N ASP A 103 2.39 -27.87 3.91
CA ASP A 103 2.95 -28.66 5.02
C ASP A 103 1.92 -29.66 5.59
N ASP A 104 0.64 -29.29 5.65
CA ASP A 104 -0.46 -30.18 6.06
C ASP A 104 -0.67 -31.38 5.11
N THR A 105 -0.28 -31.25 3.84
CA THR A 105 -0.44 -32.32 2.83
C THR A 105 0.68 -33.37 2.90
N GLU A 106 1.86 -33.03 3.44
CA GLU A 106 2.98 -33.98 3.62
C GLU A 106 2.92 -34.74 4.96
N ALA A 107 2.07 -34.28 5.90
CA ALA A 107 1.92 -34.86 7.23
C ALA A 107 0.74 -35.86 7.38
N GLY A 108 -0.04 -36.11 6.32
CA GLY A 108 -1.19 -37.03 6.29
C GLY A 108 -0.98 -38.25 5.41
#